data_AF-A0A0B2UZC7-F1
#
_entry.id   AF-A0A0B2UZC7-F1
#
_cell.length_a   1.000
_cell.length_b   1.000
_cell.length_c   1.000
_cell.angle_alpha   90.00
_cell.angle_beta   90.00
_cell.angle_gamma   90.00
#
_symmetry.space_group_name_H-M   'P 1'
#
loop_
_entity.id
_entity.type
_entity.pdbx_description
1 polymer ?
#
loop_
_entity_poly.entity_id
_entity_poly.type
_entity_poly.pdbx_seq_one_letter_code
_entity_poly.pdbx_strand_id
1 'polypeptide(L)'
;MIYLEEHREVGNGVAKAEQLAQTHAEYAEHAMEDVQMARALRDTGQELISTQDVELAGSLLPKCDELARMADALTGALDRRSQVLTLSKDMHEQILAAFPNANFVSSKLVYIRRDRS
;
A
#
# COMPACT_ATOMS: atom_id res chain seq x y z
N MET A 1 9.37 -4.18 2.68
CA MET A 1 9.15 -2.88 1.99
C MET A 1 9.73 -2.83 0.58
N ILE A 2 10.76 -3.63 0.26
CA ILE A 2 11.44 -3.68 -1.05
C ILE A 2 10.47 -3.90 -2.24
N TYR A 3 9.47 -4.77 -2.09
CA TYR A 3 8.50 -5.07 -3.16
C TYR A 3 7.80 -3.82 -3.71
N LEU A 4 7.30 -2.93 -2.84
CA LEU A 4 6.58 -1.72 -3.27
C LEU A 4 7.51 -0.67 -3.93
N GLU A 5 8.80 -0.70 -3.62
CA GLU A 5 9.79 0.19 -4.23
C GLU A 5 10.17 -0.26 -5.65
N GLU A 6 10.20 -1.58 -5.87
CA GLU A 6 10.48 -2.19 -7.17
C GLU A 6 9.27 -2.15 -8.12
N HIS A 7 8.05 -2.21 -7.57
CA HIS A 7 6.81 -2.29 -8.36
C HIS A 7 6.11 -0.92 -8.45
N ARG A 8 6.73 0.03 -9.17
CA ARG A 8 6.20 1.41 -9.36
C ARG A 8 5.49 1.65 -10.69
N GLU A 9 5.55 0.69 -11.63
CA GLU A 9 4.86 0.79 -12.93
C GLU A 9 3.35 1.00 -12.73
N VAL A 10 2.69 1.77 -13.59
CA VAL A 10 1.23 2.01 -13.53
C VAL A 10 0.46 1.45 -14.73
N GLY A 11 1.17 0.84 -15.69
CA GLY A 11 0.63 0.32 -16.93
C GLY A 11 0.44 1.39 -18.01
N ASN A 12 0.49 0.95 -19.26
CA ASN A 12 0.37 1.78 -20.47
C ASN A 12 -0.96 1.60 -21.22
N GLY A 13 -1.91 0.89 -20.62
CA GLY A 13 -3.26 0.67 -21.13
C GLY A 13 -4.11 -0.10 -20.12
N VAL A 14 -5.41 -0.22 -20.39
CA VAL A 14 -6.41 -0.83 -19.48
C VAL A 14 -5.96 -2.21 -19.01
N ALA A 15 -5.66 -3.12 -19.95
CA ALA A 15 -5.27 -4.50 -19.63
C ALA A 15 -4.02 -4.59 -18.72
N LYS A 16 -3.02 -3.74 -18.95
CA LYS A 16 -1.80 -3.75 -18.13
C LYS A 16 -2.06 -3.14 -16.74
N ALA A 17 -2.84 -2.07 -16.66
CA ALA A 17 -3.24 -1.47 -15.38
C ALA A 17 -4.06 -2.45 -14.53
N GLU A 18 -4.97 -3.21 -15.16
CA GLU A 18 -5.74 -4.28 -14.51
C GLU A 18 -4.84 -5.42 -14.01
N GLN A 19 -3.91 -5.89 -14.84
CA GLN A 19 -2.96 -6.93 -14.43
C GLN A 19 -2.15 -6.46 -13.20
N LEU A 20 -1.65 -5.23 -13.22
CA LEU A 20 -0.88 -4.67 -12.10
C LEU A 20 -1.73 -4.52 -10.85
N ALA A 21 -3.00 -4.11 -10.98
CA ALA A 21 -3.95 -4.03 -9.87
C ALA A 21 -4.22 -5.41 -9.24
N GLN A 22 -4.40 -6.44 -10.07
CA GLN A 22 -4.61 -7.81 -9.61
C GLN A 22 -3.39 -8.35 -8.88
N THR A 23 -2.20 -8.23 -9.46
CA THR A 23 -0.95 -8.64 -8.81
C THR A 23 -0.72 -7.89 -7.49
N HIS A 24 -1.04 -6.59 -7.45
CA HIS A 24 -0.96 -5.81 -6.20
C HIS A 24 -1.98 -6.28 -5.16
N ALA A 25 -3.20 -6.64 -5.56
CA ALA A 25 -4.22 -7.15 -4.64
C ALA A 25 -3.79 -8.47 -3.98
N GLU A 26 -3.23 -9.40 -4.76
CA GLU A 26 -2.67 -10.66 -4.26
C GLU A 26 -1.51 -10.42 -3.29
N TYR A 27 -0.59 -9.52 -3.64
CA TYR A 27 0.49 -9.12 -2.73
C TYR A 27 -0.04 -8.47 -1.45
N ALA A 28 -1.03 -7.59 -1.57
CA ALA A 28 -1.60 -6.87 -0.43
C ALA A 28 -2.31 -7.82 0.54
N GLU A 29 -3.00 -8.85 0.04
CA GLU A 29 -3.61 -9.89 0.88
C GLU A 29 -2.56 -10.56 1.77
N HIS A 30 -1.47 -11.06 1.18
CA HIS A 30 -0.38 -11.68 1.93
C HIS A 30 0.33 -10.69 2.87
N ALA A 31 0.60 -9.47 2.42
CA ALA A 31 1.23 -8.45 3.26
C ALA A 31 0.35 -8.02 4.44
N MET A 32 -0.98 -8.14 4.31
CA MET A 32 -1.91 -7.84 5.41
C MET A 32 -1.89 -8.93 6.49
N GLU A 33 -1.45 -10.16 6.20
CA GLU A 33 -1.22 -11.19 7.22
C GLU A 33 -0.11 -10.74 8.19
N ASP A 34 1.00 -10.21 7.66
CA ASP A 34 2.10 -9.66 8.48
C ASP A 34 1.63 -8.48 9.34
N VAL A 35 0.77 -7.61 8.78
CA VAL A 35 0.16 -6.49 9.51
C VAL A 35 -0.70 -6.99 10.67
N GLN A 36 -1.51 -8.03 10.44
CA GLN A 36 -2.36 -8.62 11.48
C GLN A 36 -1.50 -9.26 12.58
N MET A 37 -0.45 -9.99 12.21
CA MET A 37 0.49 -10.57 13.17
C MET A 37 1.19 -9.51 14.00
N ALA A 38 1.65 -8.41 13.38
CA ALA A 38 2.28 -7.30 14.08
C ALA A 38 1.32 -6.63 15.08
N ARG A 39 0.05 -6.44 14.69
CA ARG A 39 -0.99 -5.87 15.56
C ARG A 39 -1.30 -6.81 16.75
N ALA A 40 -1.42 -8.10 16.51
CA ALA A 40 -1.66 -9.10 17.56
C ALA A 40 -0.48 -9.21 18.55
N LEU A 41 0.75 -9.16 18.05
CA LEU A 41 1.95 -9.15 18.90
C LEU A 41 2.03 -7.88 19.76
N ARG A 42 1.70 -6.72 19.18
CA ARG A 42 1.57 -5.46 19.93
C ARG A 42 0.52 -5.59 21.04
N ASP A 43 -0.65 -6.15 20.75
CA ASP A 43 -1.73 -6.30 21.75
C ASP A 43 -1.29 -7.21 22.90
N THR A 44 -0.63 -8.33 22.58
CA THR A 44 -0.01 -9.20 23.59
C THR A 44 1.01 -8.43 24.44
N GLY A 45 1.85 -7.60 23.82
CA GLY A 45 2.80 -6.74 24.53
C GLY A 45 2.12 -5.73 25.46
N GLN A 46 1.02 -5.12 25.01
CA GLN A 46 0.26 -4.15 25.80
C GLN A 46 -0.43 -4.79 27.01
N GLU A 47 -0.93 -6.02 26.86
CA GLU A 47 -1.48 -6.81 27.97
C GLU A 47 -0.40 -7.14 29.01
N LEU A 48 0.80 -7.56 28.57
CA LEU A 48 1.92 -7.82 29.47
C LEU A 48 2.36 -6.56 30.22
N ILE A 49 2.40 -5.41 29.55
CA ILE A 49 2.70 -4.12 30.19
C ILE A 49 1.64 -3.78 31.25
N SER A 50 0.37 -4.06 30.97
CA SER A 50 -0.74 -3.75 31.90
C SER A 50 -0.76 -4.63 33.15
N THR A 51 -0.09 -5.79 33.12
CA THR A 51 -0.13 -6.81 34.18
C THR A 51 1.17 -6.96 34.96
N GLN A 52 2.29 -6.37 34.50
CA GLN A 52 3.62 -6.54 35.09
C GLN A 52 4.29 -5.23 35.55
N ASP A 53 5.41 -5.38 36.26
CA ASP A 53 6.19 -4.33 36.93
C ASP A 53 6.83 -3.31 35.96
N VAL A 54 7.16 -2.12 36.50
CA VAL A 54 7.56 -0.91 35.74
C VAL A 54 8.79 -1.12 34.84
N GLU A 55 9.71 -2.02 35.20
CA GLU A 55 10.92 -2.32 34.42
C GLU A 55 10.62 -2.94 33.05
N LEU A 56 9.62 -3.82 32.95
CA LEU A 56 9.28 -4.48 31.67
C LEU A 56 8.65 -3.48 30.68
N ALA A 57 7.89 -2.52 31.21
CA ALA A 57 7.25 -1.47 30.43
C ALA A 57 8.28 -0.62 29.68
N GLY A 58 9.43 -0.30 30.30
CA GLY A 58 10.49 0.50 29.68
C GLY A 58 11.09 -0.12 28.41
N SER A 59 11.04 -1.46 28.28
CA SER A 59 11.54 -2.18 27.11
C SER A 59 10.46 -2.53 26.09
N LEU A 60 9.24 -2.87 26.56
CA LEU A 60 8.16 -3.32 25.68
C LEU A 60 7.37 -2.18 25.02
N LEU A 61 7.13 -1.06 25.72
CA LEU A 61 6.42 0.10 25.16
C LEU A 61 7.02 0.57 23.83
N PRO A 62 8.33 0.85 23.71
CA PRO A 62 8.88 1.32 22.44
C PRO A 62 8.79 0.29 21.31
N LYS A 63 8.73 -1.01 21.63
CA LYS A 63 8.55 -2.08 20.63
C LYS A 63 7.10 -2.16 20.15
N CYS A 64 6.13 -2.01 21.06
CA CYS A 64 4.72 -1.96 20.71
C CYS A 64 4.42 -0.74 19.83
N ASP A 65 4.97 0.42 20.19
CA ASP A 65 4.86 1.65 19.39
C ASP A 65 5.46 1.46 17.99
N GLU A 66 6.61 0.80 17.88
CA GLU A 66 7.24 0.55 16.59
C GLU A 66 6.45 -0.44 15.73
N LEU A 67 5.93 -1.53 16.32
CA LEU A 67 5.05 -2.47 15.60
C LEU A 67 3.80 -1.76 15.05
N ALA A 68 3.19 -0.86 15.85
CA ALA A 68 2.07 -0.06 15.40
C ALA A 68 2.46 0.86 14.24
N ARG A 69 3.56 1.61 14.37
CA ARG A 69 4.08 2.48 13.30
C ARG A 69 4.36 1.72 12.00
N MET A 70 5.01 0.57 12.09
CA MET A 70 5.33 -0.27 10.93
C MET A 70 4.08 -0.83 10.26
N ALA A 71 3.12 -1.33 11.05
CA ALA A 71 1.85 -1.84 10.57
C ALA A 71 1.06 -0.75 9.82
N ASP A 72 0.99 0.47 10.38
CA ASP A 72 0.30 1.60 9.77
C ASP A 72 1.02 2.09 8.51
N ALA A 73 2.35 2.15 8.52
CA ALA A 73 3.14 2.53 7.36
C ALA A 73 2.97 1.56 6.18
N LEU A 74 2.96 0.25 6.45
CA LEU A 74 2.75 -0.76 5.42
C LEU A 74 1.31 -0.72 4.89
N THR A 75 0.32 -0.68 5.78
CA THR A 75 -1.11 -0.54 5.39
C THR A 75 -1.31 0.68 4.49
N GLY A 76 -0.82 1.84 4.92
CA GLY A 76 -0.93 3.07 4.15
C GLY A 76 -0.15 3.05 2.83
N ALA A 77 0.93 2.25 2.71
CA ALA A 77 1.65 2.07 1.45
C ALA A 77 0.89 1.19 0.46
N LEU A 78 0.28 0.10 0.95
CA LEU A 78 -0.57 -0.78 0.16
C LEU A 78 -1.79 -0.01 -0.38
N ASP A 79 -2.47 0.76 0.47
CA ASP A 79 -3.65 1.54 0.08
C ASP A 79 -3.33 2.59 -0.98
N ARG A 80 -2.23 3.34 -0.80
CA ARG A 80 -1.78 4.33 -1.77
C ARG A 80 -1.49 3.69 -3.12
N ARG A 81 -0.90 2.50 -3.14
CA ARG A 81 -0.58 1.80 -4.38
C ARG A 81 -1.86 1.32 -5.08
N SER A 82 -2.83 0.79 -4.34
CA SER A 82 -4.16 0.44 -4.86
C SER A 82 -4.82 1.65 -5.52
N GLN A 83 -4.85 2.80 -4.84
CA GLN A 83 -5.42 4.04 -5.37
C GLN A 83 -4.75 4.49 -6.67
N VAL A 84 -3.41 4.44 -6.75
CA VAL A 84 -2.67 4.80 -7.96
C VAL A 84 -3.03 3.90 -9.14
N LEU A 85 -3.18 2.59 -8.91
CA LEU A 85 -3.52 1.63 -9.96
C LEU A 85 -4.98 1.78 -10.42
N THR A 86 -5.91 2.02 -9.50
CA THR A 86 -7.30 2.37 -9.84
C THR A 86 -7.35 3.63 -10.70
N LEU A 87 -6.69 4.71 -10.28
CA LEU A 87 -6.63 5.95 -11.07
C LEU A 87 -6.02 5.73 -12.45
N SER A 88 -4.97 4.91 -12.55
CA SER A 88 -4.34 4.57 -13.84
C SER A 88 -5.32 3.85 -14.76
N LYS A 89 -6.05 2.84 -14.25
CA LYS A 89 -7.07 2.12 -15.00
C LYS A 89 -8.17 3.07 -15.49
N ASP A 90 -8.76 3.85 -14.58
CA ASP A 90 -9.86 4.77 -14.91
C ASP A 90 -9.44 5.77 -15.99
N MET A 91 -8.20 6.27 -15.93
CA MET A 91 -7.65 7.16 -16.95
C MET A 91 -7.55 6.47 -18.31
N HIS A 92 -7.04 5.25 -18.37
CA HIS A 92 -6.92 4.50 -19.63
C HIS A 92 -8.29 4.18 -20.23
N GLU A 93 -9.28 3.84 -19.40
CA GLU A 93 -10.66 3.61 -19.85
C GLU A 93 -11.30 4.88 -20.42
N GLN A 94 -11.13 6.03 -19.75
CA GLN A 94 -11.63 7.32 -20.23
C GLN A 94 -10.99 7.72 -21.56
N ILE A 95 -9.67 7.51 -21.71
CA ILE A 95 -8.96 7.79 -22.96
C ILE A 95 -9.50 6.89 -24.08
N LEU A 96 -9.66 5.60 -23.83
CA LEU A 96 -10.19 4.66 -24.82
C LEU A 96 -11.62 5.01 -25.24
N ALA A 97 -12.47 5.40 -24.28
CA ALA A 97 -13.84 5.83 -24.55
C ALA A 97 -13.90 7.13 -25.38
N ALA A 98 -13.02 8.09 -25.10
CA ALA A 98 -12.95 9.36 -25.84
C ALA A 98 -12.29 9.20 -27.22
N PHE A 99 -11.36 8.26 -27.37
CA PHE A 99 -10.54 8.07 -28.57
C PHE A 99 -10.43 6.58 -28.97
N PRO A 100 -11.53 5.94 -29.40
CA PRO A 100 -11.56 4.48 -29.65
C PRO A 100 -10.64 3.98 -30.77
N ASN A 101 -10.12 4.89 -31.62
CA ASN A 101 -9.19 4.57 -32.71
C ASN A 101 -7.75 5.06 -32.44
N ALA A 102 -7.47 5.63 -31.26
CA ALA A 102 -6.14 6.13 -30.96
C ALA A 102 -5.26 5.02 -30.36
N ASN A 103 -4.27 4.56 -31.14
CA ASN A 103 -3.16 3.75 -30.63
C ASN A 103 -2.26 4.63 -29.75
N PHE A 104 -2.64 4.85 -28.49
CA PHE A 104 -1.86 5.65 -27.56
C PHE A 104 -0.78 4.80 -26.89
N VAL A 105 0.50 5.10 -27.19
CA VAL A 105 1.65 4.65 -26.39
C VAL A 105 1.82 5.69 -25.27
N SER A 106 1.11 5.55 -24.16
CA SER A 106 1.17 6.53 -23.06
C SER A 106 2.13 6.09 -21.97
N SER A 107 3.32 6.70 -21.91
CA SER A 107 4.34 6.43 -20.87
C SER A 107 4.51 7.56 -19.85
N LYS A 108 3.72 8.65 -19.87
CA LYS A 108 3.99 9.84 -19.02
C LYS A 108 2.76 10.64 -18.58
N LEU A 109 1.73 10.02 -17.99
CA LEU A 109 0.54 10.77 -17.52
C LEU A 109 0.27 10.74 -16.01
N VAL A 110 1.06 10.05 -15.18
CA VAL A 110 0.83 9.96 -13.72
C VAL A 110 1.77 10.89 -12.90
N TYR A 111 2.24 12.00 -13.47
CA TYR A 111 3.02 13.01 -12.74
C TYR A 111 2.22 14.27 -12.36
N ILE A 112 0.92 14.34 -12.65
CA ILE A 112 0.11 15.57 -12.47
C ILE A 112 -0.95 15.38 -11.37
N ARG A 113 -0.52 15.12 -10.12
CA ARG A 113 -1.39 15.37 -8.95
C ARG A 113 -0.62 15.50 -7.63
N ARG A 114 0.57 16.12 -7.67
CA ARG A 114 1.37 16.40 -6.46
C ARG A 114 1.68 17.88 -6.21
N ASP A 115 0.99 18.79 -6.90
CA ASP A 115 1.06 20.23 -6.67
C ASP A 115 -0.35 20.83 -6.65
N ARG A 116 -1.00 20.77 -5.48
CA ARG A 116 -1.92 21.80 -4.97
C ARG A 116 -1.98 21.64 -3.45
N SER A 117 -0.99 22.23 -2.80
CA SER A 117 -1.10 22.79 -1.45
C SER A 117 -2.09 23.95 -1.43
#